data_AF-A0A963T6P7-F1
#
_entry.id   AF-A0A963T6P7-F1
#
_cell.length_a   1.000
_cell.length_b   1.000
_cell.length_c   1.000
_cell.angle_alpha   90.00
_cell.angle_beta   90.00
_cell.angle_gamma   90.00
#
_symmetry.space_group_name_H-M   'P 1'
#
loop_
_entity.id
_entity.type
_entity.pdbx_description
1 polymer ?
#
loop_
_entity_poly.entity_id
_entity_poly.type
_entity_poly.pdbx_seq_one_letter_code
_entity_poly.pdbx_strand_id
1 'polypeptide(L)'
;MNDLRRNYGATTARADGRAIDEGLRQYMLGVYNYMAMAVAGTGLASLAVASNPSFVMTVAATPLKWVLFAAILGIGWFAPRVIFSGSKTAAHGLFWVYAAAWGAMIAPML
;
A
#
# COMPACT_ATOMS: atom_id res chain seq x y z
N MET A 1 20.96 47.35 22.28
CA MET A 1 20.96 47.11 20.81
C MET A 1 21.18 45.62 20.44
N ASN A 2 20.82 44.65 21.29
CA ASN A 2 21.14 43.22 21.08
C ASN A 2 19.92 42.31 20.82
N ASP A 3 18.74 42.91 20.69
CA ASP A 3 17.45 42.20 20.74
C ASP A 3 17.04 41.63 19.38
N LEU A 4 17.55 42.23 18.30
CA LEU A 4 17.32 41.82 16.91
C LEU A 4 17.93 40.45 16.62
N ARG A 5 19.13 40.15 17.13
CA ARG A 5 19.81 38.86 16.91
C ARG A 5 19.10 37.70 17.61
N ARG A 6 18.54 37.94 18.80
CA ARG A 6 17.77 36.94 19.56
C ARG A 6 16.44 36.62 18.88
N ASN A 7 15.76 37.62 18.33
CA ASN A 7 14.55 37.41 17.55
C ASN A 7 14.83 36.73 16.21
N TYR A 8 15.87 37.12 15.47
CA TYR A 8 16.21 36.45 14.21
C TYR A 8 16.49 34.95 14.38
N GLY A 9 17.31 34.55 15.36
CA GLY A 9 17.60 33.13 15.63
C GLY A 9 16.39 32.31 16.09
N ALA A 10 15.45 32.92 16.81
CA ALA A 10 14.21 32.27 17.22
C ALA A 10 13.15 32.21 16.10
N THR A 11 13.28 33.04 15.06
CA THR A 11 12.38 33.02 13.89
C THR A 11 12.87 32.00 12.86
N THR A 12 14.18 31.89 12.63
CA THR A 12 14.77 30.85 11.78
C THR A 12 14.57 29.44 12.37
N ALA A 13 14.80 29.23 13.67
CA ALA A 13 14.55 27.93 14.30
C ALA A 13 13.08 27.47 14.23
N ARG A 14 12.12 28.41 14.29
CA ARG A 14 10.68 28.10 14.10
C ARG A 14 10.31 27.88 12.64
N ALA A 15 10.98 28.55 11.71
CA ALA A 15 10.80 28.33 10.27
C ALA A 15 11.31 26.93 9.87
N ASP A 16 12.47 26.51 10.37
CA ASP A 16 13.03 25.18 10.13
C ASP A 16 12.15 24.07 10.72
N GLY A 17 11.69 24.22 11.97
CA GLY A 17 10.77 23.26 12.60
C GLY A 17 9.46 23.10 11.82
N ARG A 18 8.85 24.21 11.37
CA ARG A 18 7.64 24.17 10.53
C ARG A 18 7.86 23.53 9.17
N ALA A 19 9.02 23.76 8.54
CA ALA A 19 9.36 23.15 7.26
C ALA A 19 9.54 21.63 7.38
N ILE A 20 10.14 21.16 8.48
CA ILE A 20 10.27 19.73 8.79
C ILE A 20 8.89 19.09 9.01
N ASP A 21 8.02 19.74 9.79
CA ASP A 21 6.66 19.26 10.07
C ASP A 21 5.82 19.14 8.79
N GLU A 22 5.95 20.10 7.86
CA GLU A 22 5.28 20.05 6.57
C GLU A 22 5.82 18.91 5.69
N GLY A 23 7.14 18.71 5.63
CA GLY A 23 7.74 17.59 4.90
C GLY A 23 7.29 16.22 5.41
N LEU A 24 7.23 16.04 6.73
CA LEU A 24 6.73 14.81 7.36
C LEU A 24 5.24 14.58 7.05
N ARG A 25 4.43 15.65 7.11
CA ARG A 25 3.01 15.60 6.77
C ARG A 25 2.81 15.18 5.32
N GLN A 26 3.53 15.80 4.37
CA GLN A 26 3.43 15.44 2.95
C GLN A 26 3.85 13.99 2.70
N TYR A 27 4.92 13.52 3.36
CA TYR A 27 5.34 12.13 3.29
C TYR A 27 4.24 11.16 3.79
N MET A 28 3.68 11.43 4.97
CA MET A 28 2.60 10.61 5.54
C MET A 28 1.34 10.60 4.66
N LEU A 29 0.92 11.76 4.15
CA LEU A 29 -0.20 11.86 3.22
C LEU A 29 0.04 11.04 1.95
N GLY A 30 1.27 11.08 1.40
CA GLY A 30 1.65 10.24 0.26
C GLY A 30 1.50 8.75 0.56
N VAL A 31 1.98 8.30 1.73
CA VAL A 31 1.86 6.91 2.19
C VAL A 31 0.38 6.50 2.33
N TYR A 32 -0.44 7.34 2.97
CA TYR A 32 -1.86 7.05 3.18
C TYR A 32 -2.65 7.04 1.87
N ASN A 33 -2.38 7.96 0.95
CA ASN A 33 -2.98 7.95 -0.37
C ASN A 33 -2.62 6.67 -1.11
N TYR A 34 -1.37 6.21 -1.00
CA TYR A 34 -0.95 4.98 -1.63
C TYR A 34 -1.64 3.74 -1.03
N MET A 35 -1.79 3.69 0.30
CA MET A 35 -2.57 2.64 0.98
C MET A 35 -4.04 2.66 0.57
N ALA A 36 -4.65 3.85 0.49
CA ALA A 36 -6.03 4.01 0.05
C ALA A 36 -6.23 3.52 -1.39
N MET A 37 -5.30 3.85 -2.30
CA MET A 37 -5.32 3.38 -3.69
C MET A 37 -5.17 1.86 -3.78
N ALA A 38 -4.36 1.25 -2.90
CA ALA A 38 -4.24 -0.20 -2.86
C ALA A 38 -5.52 -0.88 -2.39
N VAL A 39 -6.17 -0.35 -1.35
CA VAL A 39 -7.47 -0.85 -0.87
C VAL A 39 -8.54 -0.68 -1.95
N ALA A 40 -8.57 0.47 -2.63
CA ALA A 40 -9.45 0.68 -3.77
C ALA A 40 -9.18 -0.33 -4.90
N GLY A 41 -7.91 -0.60 -5.20
CA GLY A 41 -7.49 -1.63 -6.15
C GLY A 41 -7.95 -3.03 -5.77
N THR A 42 -7.84 -3.41 -4.50
CA THR A 42 -8.37 -4.67 -3.96
C THR A 42 -9.89 -4.75 -4.16
N GLY A 43 -10.62 -3.67 -3.89
CA GLY A 43 -12.06 -3.58 -4.12
C GLY A 43 -12.43 -3.74 -5.61
N LEU A 44 -11.69 -3.10 -6.51
CA LEU A 44 -11.87 -3.24 -7.95
C LEU A 44 -11.56 -4.66 -8.45
N ALA A 45 -10.48 -5.27 -7.97
CA ALA A 45 -10.15 -6.66 -8.29
C ALA A 45 -11.23 -7.62 -7.80
N SER A 46 -11.73 -7.40 -6.58
CA SER A 46 -12.84 -8.18 -6.02
C SER A 46 -14.11 -8.04 -6.85
N LEU A 47 -14.49 -6.81 -7.23
CA LEU A 47 -15.65 -6.54 -8.09
C LEU A 47 -15.51 -7.24 -9.45
N ALA A 48 -14.34 -7.14 -10.09
CA ALA A 48 -14.08 -7.79 -11.36
C ALA A 48 -14.28 -9.32 -11.28
N VAL A 49 -13.82 -9.95 -10.20
CA VAL A 49 -14.00 -11.38 -9.96
C VAL A 49 -15.45 -11.72 -9.62
N ALA A 50 -16.08 -10.97 -8.71
CA ALA A 50 -17.45 -11.18 -8.27
C ALA A 50 -18.47 -10.98 -9.39
N SER A 51 -18.18 -10.11 -10.35
CA SER A 51 -19.01 -9.89 -11.55
C SER A 51 -19.09 -11.10 -12.49
N ASN A 52 -18.27 -12.15 -12.25
CA ASN A 52 -18.33 -13.41 -12.99
C ASN A 52 -18.77 -14.56 -12.06
N PRO A 53 -20.08 -14.87 -11.99
CA PRO A 53 -20.62 -15.92 -11.12
C PRO A 53 -20.02 -17.30 -11.37
N SER A 54 -19.70 -17.62 -12.63
CA SER A 54 -19.10 -18.91 -12.98
C SER A 54 -17.71 -19.08 -12.38
N PHE A 55 -16.93 -18.00 -12.37
CA PHE A 55 -15.60 -18.01 -11.77
C PHE A 55 -15.67 -18.07 -10.25
N VAL A 56 -16.57 -17.30 -9.63
CA VAL A 56 -16.83 -17.35 -8.18
C VAL A 56 -17.16 -18.77 -7.73
N MET A 57 -18.11 -19.43 -8.41
CA MET A 57 -18.46 -20.82 -8.10
C MET A 57 -17.29 -21.78 -8.30
N THR A 58 -16.48 -21.57 -9.33
CA THR A 58 -15.28 -22.39 -9.58
C THR A 58 -14.30 -22.25 -8.43
N VAL A 59 -13.98 -21.04 -7.98
CA VAL A 59 -13.06 -20.82 -6.85
C VAL A 59 -13.64 -21.37 -5.54
N ALA A 60 -14.95 -21.20 -5.31
CA ALA A 60 -15.62 -21.62 -4.08
C ALA A 60 -15.80 -23.14 -3.97
N ALA A 61 -16.20 -23.81 -5.06
CA ALA A 61 -16.49 -25.25 -5.06
C ALA A 61 -15.25 -26.11 -5.24
N THR A 62 -14.17 -25.59 -5.84
CA THR A 62 -12.95 -26.36 -6.11
C THR A 62 -11.85 -26.09 -5.08
N PRO A 63 -10.78 -26.92 -5.05
CA PRO A 63 -9.58 -26.65 -4.26
C PRO A 63 -8.79 -25.40 -4.67
N LEU A 64 -9.22 -24.67 -5.71
CA LEU A 64 -8.54 -23.48 -6.22
C LEU A 64 -8.40 -22.38 -5.14
N LYS A 65 -9.31 -22.32 -4.16
CA LYS A 65 -9.19 -21.46 -2.98
C LYS A 65 -7.85 -21.63 -2.25
N TRP A 66 -7.36 -22.86 -2.15
CA TRP A 66 -6.10 -23.17 -1.47
C TRP A 66 -4.89 -22.73 -2.28
N VAL A 67 -5.00 -22.74 -3.61
CA VAL A 67 -3.97 -22.22 -4.51
C VAL A 67 -3.87 -20.70 -4.38
N LEU A 68 -5.00 -19.99 -4.34
CA LEU A 68 -5.02 -18.54 -4.10
C LEU A 68 -4.42 -18.20 -2.72
N PHE A 69 -4.78 -18.98 -1.70
CA PHE A 69 -4.22 -18.80 -0.36
C PHE A 69 -2.71 -19.05 -0.32
N ALA A 70 -2.25 -20.13 -0.96
CA ALA A 70 -0.82 -20.44 -1.07
C ALA A 70 -0.06 -19.35 -1.84
N ALA A 71 -0.67 -18.73 -2.86
CA ALA A 71 -0.08 -17.61 -3.58
C ALA A 71 0.13 -16.40 -2.67
N ILE A 72 -0.84 -16.05 -1.83
CA ILE A 72 -0.72 -14.94 -0.86
C ILE A 72 0.39 -15.24 0.16
N LEU A 73 0.45 -16.46 0.69
CA LEU A 73 1.52 -16.87 1.61
C LEU A 73 2.90 -16.86 0.94
N GLY A 74 2.98 -17.34 -0.30
CA GLY A 74 4.20 -17.31 -1.10
C GLY A 74 4.69 -15.89 -1.31
N ILE A 75 3.81 -14.97 -1.73
CA ILE A 75 4.15 -13.55 -1.86
C ILE A 75 4.60 -12.99 -0.52
N GLY A 76 3.91 -13.28 0.60
CA GLY A 76 4.32 -12.85 1.94
C GLY A 76 5.72 -13.33 2.32
N TRP A 77 6.09 -14.56 1.95
CA TRP A 77 7.42 -15.13 2.21
C TRP A 77 8.52 -14.49 1.36
N PHE A 78 8.24 -14.18 0.10
CA PHE A 78 9.23 -13.60 -0.83
C PHE A 78 9.28 -12.07 -0.80
N ALA A 79 8.24 -11.41 -0.30
CA ALA A 79 8.12 -9.95 -0.28
C ALA A 79 9.29 -9.23 0.38
N PRO A 80 9.80 -9.65 1.55
CA PRO A 80 10.97 -8.99 2.15
C PRO A 80 12.17 -9.00 1.21
N ARG A 81 12.46 -10.13 0.56
CA ARG A 81 13.59 -10.26 -0.38
C ARG A 81 13.46 -9.31 -1.57
N VAL A 82 12.25 -9.16 -2.11
CA VAL A 82 11.97 -8.29 -3.26
C VAL A 82 12.00 -6.82 -2.85
N ILE A 83 11.41 -6.46 -1.71
CA ILE A 83 11.38 -5.07 -1.22
C ILE A 83 12.79 -4.58 -0.87
N PHE A 84 13.62 -5.44 -0.26
CA PHE A 84 15.01 -5.12 0.08
C PHE A 84 16.00 -5.34 -1.07
N SER A 85 15.53 -5.73 -2.26
CA SER A 85 16.40 -5.91 -3.44
C SER A 85 16.91 -4.58 -4.04
N GLY A 86 16.42 -3.43 -3.56
CA GLY A 86 16.75 -2.10 -4.08
C GLY A 86 15.95 -1.69 -5.33
N SER A 87 15.20 -2.61 -5.95
CA SER A 87 14.36 -2.31 -7.12
C SER A 87 12.99 -1.76 -6.72
N LYS A 88 12.76 -0.46 -6.98
CA LYS A 88 11.45 0.18 -6.74
C LYS A 88 10.36 -0.47 -7.60
N THR A 89 10.63 -0.74 -8.87
CA THR A 89 9.66 -1.33 -9.79
C THR A 89 9.22 -2.71 -9.33
N ALA A 90 10.17 -3.55 -8.86
CA ALA A 90 9.84 -4.88 -8.35
C ALA A 90 8.99 -4.79 -7.06
N ALA A 91 9.33 -3.88 -6.14
CA ALA A 91 8.55 -3.67 -4.93
C ALA A 91 7.12 -3.20 -5.22
N HIS A 92 6.95 -2.24 -6.14
CA HIS A 92 5.62 -1.75 -6.54
C HIS A 92 4.82 -2.82 -7.28
N GLY A 93 5.44 -3.55 -8.20
CA GLY A 93 4.80 -4.65 -8.93
C GLY A 93 4.30 -5.73 -7.98
N LEU A 94 5.15 -6.17 -7.04
CA LEU A 94 4.76 -7.18 -6.06
C LEU A 94 3.63 -6.70 -5.13
N PHE A 95 3.68 -5.43 -4.73
CA PHE A 95 2.63 -4.81 -3.92
C PHE A 95 1.26 -4.83 -4.61
N TRP A 96 1.19 -4.41 -5.87
CA TRP A 96 -0.08 -4.42 -6.62
C TRP A 96 -0.58 -5.82 -6.91
N VAL A 97 0.32 -6.77 -7.20
CA VAL A 97 -0.04 -8.19 -7.34
C VAL A 97 -0.61 -8.74 -6.03
N TYR A 98 -0.02 -8.39 -4.88
CA TYR A 98 -0.51 -8.79 -3.58
C TYR A 98 -1.91 -8.21 -3.29
N ALA A 99 -2.12 -6.92 -3.58
CA ALA A 99 -3.43 -6.29 -3.44
C ALA A 99 -4.50 -6.97 -4.31
N ALA A 100 -4.19 -7.25 -5.58
CA ALA A 100 -5.10 -7.94 -6.49
C ALA A 100 -5.40 -9.38 -6.04
N ALA A 101 -4.40 -10.11 -5.53
CA ALA A 101 -4.56 -11.47 -5.01
C ALA A 101 -5.53 -11.51 -3.81
N TRP A 102 -5.43 -10.55 -2.89
CA TRP A 102 -6.42 -10.39 -1.81
C TRP A 102 -7.82 -10.11 -2.35
N GLY A 103 -7.96 -9.27 -3.37
CA GLY A 103 -9.25 -8.99 -4.00
C GLY A 103 -9.89 -10.25 -4.58
N ALA A 104 -9.11 -11.04 -5.31
CA ALA A 104 -9.56 -12.31 -5.87
C ALA A 104 -9.94 -13.35 -4.80
N MET A 105 -9.28 -13.34 -3.64
CA MET A 105 -9.60 -14.25 -2.54
C MET A 105 -10.85 -13.84 -1.75
N ILE A 106 -11.13 -12.54 -1.63
CA ILE A 106 -12.33 -12.02 -0.93
C ILE A 106 -13.59 -12.20 -1.78
N ALA A 107 -13.49 -12.07 -3.10
CA ALA A 107 -14.65 -12.08 -4.00
C ALA A 107 -15.62 -13.28 -3.82
N PRO A 108 -15.18 -14.53 -3.61
CA PRO A 108 -16.08 -15.66 -3.37
C PRO A 108 -16.76 -15.67 -1.99
N MET A 109 -16.40 -14.74 -1.11
CA MET A 109 -16.96 -14.59 0.25
C MET A 109 -17.95 -13.41 0.34
N LEU A 110 -18.12 -12.65 -0.75
CA LEU A 110 -19.09 -11.56 -0.89
C LEU A 110 -20.45 -12.12 -1.36
#